data_AF-A0A7S2A9X5-F1
#
_entry.id   AF-A0A7S2A9X5-F1
#
_cell.length_a   1.000
_cell.length_b   1.000
_cell.length_c   1.000
_cell.angle_alpha   90.00
_cell.angle_beta   90.00
_cell.angle_gamma   90.00
#
_symmetry.space_group_name_H-M   'P 1'
#
loop_
_entity.id
_entity.type
_entity.pdbx_description
1 polymer ?
#
loop_
_entity_poly.entity_id
_entity_poly.type
_entity_poly.pdbx_seq_one_letter_code
_entity_poly.pdbx_strand_id
1 'polypeptide(L)'
;GLGPKIDYLFGEFLTPGGRFLGLGMNETQVRHVLHKKPQILSLNLERNLIPKVEYLTRAVEEGGAGLTTEQVREWFASYPQTAMCSLPNLIVPRMEAILEGGLTFDPTDPEKSDVPINFVWKPKKNWEAWAAKNL
;
A
#
# COMPACT_ATOMS: atom_id res chain seq x y z
N GLY A 1 -7.00 26.46 7.32
CA GLY A 1 -6.84 25.43 8.36
C GLY A 1 -7.83 24.33 8.10
N LEU A 2 -7.37 23.08 8.04
CA LEU A 2 -8.23 21.91 7.99
C LEU A 2 -8.82 21.76 9.40
N GLY A 3 -10.15 21.73 9.56
CA GLY A 3 -10.82 21.99 10.85
C GLY A 3 -10.51 21.01 12.01
N PRO A 4 -11.04 21.25 13.21
CA PRO A 4 -10.64 20.60 14.47
C PRO A 4 -10.77 19.06 14.50
N LYS A 5 -11.60 18.48 13.64
CA LYS A 5 -11.72 17.01 13.50
C LYS A 5 -10.52 16.39 12.78
N ILE A 6 -9.90 17.15 11.88
CA ILE A 6 -8.69 16.74 11.14
C ILE A 6 -7.47 16.84 12.06
N ASP A 7 -7.39 17.85 12.93
CA ASP A 7 -6.29 17.99 13.90
C ASP A 7 -6.25 16.85 14.95
N TYR A 8 -7.41 16.34 15.37
CA TYR A 8 -7.49 15.16 16.25
C TYR A 8 -7.03 13.87 15.54
N LEU A 9 -7.41 13.71 14.27
CA LEU A 9 -6.97 12.58 13.45
C LEU A 9 -5.47 12.67 13.14
N PHE A 10 -4.92 13.86 12.96
CA PHE A 10 -3.47 14.07 12.92
C PHE A 10 -2.78 13.63 14.21
N GLY A 11 -3.42 13.70 15.39
CA GLY A 11 -2.88 13.19 16.65
C GLY A 11 -2.70 11.67 16.68
N GLU A 12 -3.71 10.89 16.26
CA GLU A 12 -3.55 9.43 16.11
C GLU A 12 -2.60 9.05 14.97
N PHE A 13 -2.47 9.91 13.96
CA PHE A 13 -1.61 9.74 12.79
C PHE A 13 -0.19 10.32 12.95
N LEU A 14 0.15 11.03 14.05
CA LEU A 14 1.44 11.72 14.23
C LEU A 14 1.99 11.66 15.66
N THR A 15 1.31 10.99 16.61
CA THR A 15 1.89 10.73 17.94
C THR A 15 3.15 9.86 17.84
N PRO A 16 4.05 9.90 18.83
CA PRO A 16 5.11 8.91 18.97
C PRO A 16 4.47 7.53 19.19
N GLY A 17 4.38 6.74 18.12
CA GLY A 17 3.62 5.48 18.04
C GLY A 17 2.55 5.44 16.95
N GLY A 18 2.14 6.60 16.41
CA GLY A 18 0.99 6.76 15.52
C GLY A 18 1.26 7.26 14.09
N ARG A 19 2.50 7.36 13.56
CA ARG A 19 2.74 7.84 12.17
C ARG A 19 2.18 6.91 11.09
N PHE A 20 0.89 6.99 10.80
CA PHE A 20 0.06 6.11 9.98
C PHE A 20 0.81 5.35 8.85
N LEU A 21 1.34 4.14 9.01
CA LEU A 21 1.36 3.20 10.12
C LEU A 21 2.78 2.64 10.30
N GLY A 22 3.61 3.23 11.16
CA GLY A 22 5.02 2.80 11.33
C GLY A 22 5.89 2.97 10.07
N LEU A 23 5.31 3.43 8.95
CA LEU A 23 5.98 3.62 7.67
C LEU A 23 6.94 4.82 7.68
N GLY A 24 6.76 5.74 8.63
CA GLY A 24 7.61 6.93 8.77
C GLY A 24 7.34 8.01 7.72
N MET A 25 6.09 8.13 7.25
CA MET A 25 5.70 9.20 6.31
C MET A 25 6.02 10.59 6.88
N ASN A 26 6.50 11.48 6.01
CA ASN A 26 6.67 12.89 6.33
C ASN A 26 5.35 13.68 6.17
N GLU A 27 5.33 14.91 6.68
CA GLU A 27 4.12 15.75 6.67
C GLU A 27 3.55 15.99 5.26
N THR A 28 4.42 16.15 4.26
CA THR A 28 4.02 16.33 2.85
C THR A 28 3.33 15.09 2.30
N GLN A 29 3.88 13.90 2.57
CA GLN A 29 3.28 12.62 2.19
C GLN A 29 1.91 12.44 2.85
N VAL A 30 1.80 12.69 4.17
CA VAL A 30 0.51 12.58 4.88
C VAL A 30 -0.51 13.55 4.30
N ARG A 31 -0.16 14.82 4.09
CA ARG A 31 -1.08 15.78 3.45
C ARG A 31 -1.51 15.33 2.07
N HIS A 32 -0.60 14.78 1.26
CA HIS A 32 -0.92 14.28 -0.07
C HIS A 32 -1.94 13.13 0.00
N VAL A 33 -1.68 12.13 0.84
CA VAL A 33 -2.56 10.97 1.07
C VAL A 33 -3.95 11.43 1.50
N LEU A 34 -4.03 12.29 2.51
CA LEU A 34 -5.31 12.77 3.04
C LEU A 34 -6.08 13.65 2.05
N HIS A 35 -5.37 14.42 1.23
CA HIS A 35 -5.99 15.22 0.18
C HIS A 35 -6.56 14.35 -0.95
N LYS A 36 -5.83 13.31 -1.36
CA LYS A 36 -6.25 12.41 -2.46
C LYS A 36 -7.29 11.38 -2.04
N LYS A 37 -7.23 10.90 -0.80
CA LYS A 37 -8.07 9.82 -0.27
C LYS A 37 -8.49 10.14 1.18
N PRO A 38 -9.32 11.17 1.41
CA PRO A 38 -9.78 11.53 2.75
C PRO A 38 -10.52 10.38 3.44
N GLN A 39 -11.12 9.46 2.69
CA GLN A 39 -11.77 8.26 3.23
C GLN A 39 -10.84 7.32 4.01
N ILE A 40 -9.51 7.44 3.86
CA ILE A 40 -8.54 6.71 4.69
C ILE A 40 -8.77 7.00 6.17
N LEU A 41 -9.19 8.21 6.51
CA LEU A 41 -9.54 8.63 7.88
C LEU A 41 -10.74 7.87 8.46
N SER A 42 -11.53 7.20 7.63
CA SER A 42 -12.70 6.42 8.05
C SER A 42 -12.40 4.92 8.18
N LEU A 43 -11.20 4.48 7.78
CA LEU A 43 -10.82 3.08 7.87
C LEU A 43 -10.48 2.72 9.32
N ASN A 44 -11.00 1.58 9.78
CA ASN A 44 -10.52 0.98 11.01
C ASN A 44 -9.10 0.47 10.81
N LEU A 45 -8.15 0.97 11.58
CA LEU A 45 -6.72 0.69 11.44
C LEU A 45 -6.38 -0.79 11.58
N GLU A 46 -6.80 -1.40 12.68
CA GLU A 46 -6.55 -2.79 13.04
C GLU A 46 -7.14 -3.77 12.02
N ARG A 47 -8.30 -3.43 11.44
CA ARG A 47 -9.00 -4.30 10.49
C ARG A 47 -8.62 -4.06 9.04
N ASN A 48 -7.99 -2.94 8.70
CA ASN A 48 -7.75 -2.58 7.30
C ASN A 48 -6.27 -2.36 6.99
N LEU A 49 -5.61 -1.45 7.69
CA LEU A 49 -4.32 -0.93 7.24
C LEU A 49 -3.14 -1.64 7.90
N ILE A 50 -3.24 -1.98 9.19
CA ILE A 50 -2.21 -2.77 9.89
C ILE A 50 -2.00 -4.12 9.18
N PRO A 51 -3.04 -4.92 8.87
CA PRO A 51 -2.84 -6.20 8.20
C PRO A 51 -2.22 -6.08 6.80
N LYS A 52 -2.42 -4.95 6.11
CA LYS A 52 -1.78 -4.70 4.81
C LYS A 52 -0.29 -4.45 4.96
N VAL A 53 0.10 -3.58 5.90
CA VAL A 53 1.51 -3.28 6.14
C VAL A 53 2.23 -4.53 6.63
N GLU A 54 1.62 -5.30 7.55
CA GLU A 54 2.16 -6.57 8.03
C GLU A 54 2.37 -7.57 6.89
N TYR A 55 1.36 -7.80 6.05
CA TYR A 55 1.51 -8.70 4.90
C TYR A 55 2.59 -8.23 3.93
N LEU A 56 2.58 -6.95 3.55
CA LEU A 56 3.50 -6.40 2.55
C LEU A 56 4.96 -6.44 3.01
N THR A 57 5.20 -6.26 4.31
CA THR A 57 6.56 -6.22 4.89
C THR A 57 7.07 -7.55 5.41
N ARG A 58 6.18 -8.49 5.73
CA ARG A 58 6.55 -9.84 6.12
C ARG A 58 7.34 -10.53 5.01
N ALA A 59 8.34 -11.32 5.39
CA ALA A 59 9.21 -12.00 4.45
C ALA A 59 8.44 -13.02 3.59
N VAL A 60 8.93 -13.31 2.38
CA VAL A 60 8.24 -14.17 1.41
C VAL A 60 8.12 -15.60 1.95
N GLU A 61 9.16 -16.11 2.60
CA GLU A 61 9.19 -17.43 3.24
C GLU A 61 8.21 -17.57 4.42
N GLU A 62 7.73 -16.46 4.97
CA GLU A 62 6.72 -16.40 6.03
C GLU A 62 5.30 -16.15 5.46
N GLY A 63 5.14 -16.18 4.14
CA GLY A 63 3.87 -15.92 3.45
C GLY A 63 3.52 -14.44 3.32
N GLY A 64 4.52 -13.56 3.41
CA GLY A 64 4.38 -12.13 3.12
C GLY A 64 4.86 -11.75 1.72
N ALA A 65 4.97 -10.44 1.49
CA ALA A 65 5.32 -9.88 0.19
C ALA A 65 6.79 -9.40 0.10
N GLY A 66 7.53 -9.41 1.21
CA GLY A 66 8.97 -9.13 1.27
C GLY A 66 9.38 -7.69 0.96
N LEU A 67 8.44 -6.74 0.93
CA LEU A 67 8.76 -5.34 0.66
C LEU A 67 9.37 -4.67 1.88
N THR A 68 10.31 -3.76 1.66
CA THR A 68 10.82 -2.91 2.74
C THR A 68 9.74 -1.92 3.21
N THR A 69 9.85 -1.47 4.45
CA THR A 69 9.02 -0.38 4.99
C THR A 69 9.06 0.88 4.11
N GLU A 70 10.22 1.19 3.51
CA GLU A 70 10.39 2.29 2.58
C GLU A 70 9.58 2.08 1.29
N GLN A 71 9.67 0.90 0.67
CA GLN A 71 8.87 0.58 -0.51
C GLN A 71 7.36 0.69 -0.23
N VAL A 72 6.90 0.18 0.91
CA VAL A 72 5.49 0.31 1.30
C VAL A 72 5.11 1.77 1.55
N ARG A 73 5.98 2.55 2.23
CA ARG A 73 5.79 3.99 2.46
C ARG A 73 5.61 4.73 1.14
N GLU A 74 6.56 4.60 0.22
CA GLU A 74 6.54 5.34 -1.04
C GLU A 74 5.39 4.90 -1.94
N TRP A 75 5.04 3.62 -1.93
CA TRP A 75 3.90 3.13 -2.70
C TRP A 75 2.58 3.74 -2.20
N PHE A 76 2.36 3.76 -0.89
CA PHE A 76 1.15 4.34 -0.30
C PHE A 76 1.12 5.86 -0.44
N ALA A 77 2.26 6.53 -0.28
CA ALA A 77 2.35 7.98 -0.42
C ALA A 77 2.07 8.43 -1.86
N SER A 78 2.63 7.73 -2.85
CA SER A 78 2.52 8.08 -4.27
C SER A 78 1.21 7.61 -4.89
N TYR A 79 0.65 6.50 -4.39
CA TYR A 79 -0.57 5.89 -4.93
C TYR A 79 -1.59 5.55 -3.83
N PRO A 80 -2.18 6.53 -3.13
CA PRO A 80 -2.99 6.30 -1.92
C PRO A 80 -4.18 5.35 -2.10
N GLN A 81 -4.64 5.09 -3.32
CA GLN A 81 -5.64 4.05 -3.62
C GLN A 81 -5.19 2.62 -3.28
N THR A 82 -3.88 2.34 -3.22
CA THR A 82 -3.35 1.02 -2.82
C THR A 82 -3.77 0.66 -1.41
N ALA A 83 -3.66 1.61 -0.49
CA ALA A 83 -4.12 1.49 0.90
C ALA A 83 -5.63 1.19 1.01
N MET A 84 -6.41 1.55 -0.03
CA MET A 84 -7.85 1.30 -0.10
C MET A 84 -8.21 -0.06 -0.74
N CYS A 85 -7.25 -0.76 -1.36
CA CYS A 85 -7.53 -2.04 -2.01
C CYS A 85 -7.85 -3.12 -0.97
N SER A 86 -8.74 -4.06 -1.31
CA SER A 86 -8.99 -5.21 -0.45
C SER A 86 -7.71 -6.03 -0.30
N LEU A 87 -7.31 -6.34 0.94
CA LEU A 87 -6.16 -7.20 1.19
C LEU A 87 -6.40 -8.62 0.63
N PRO A 88 -7.44 -9.37 1.06
CA PRO A 88 -7.63 -10.74 0.61
C PRO A 88 -8.09 -10.87 -0.86
N ASN A 89 -8.75 -9.86 -1.42
CA ASN A 89 -9.35 -9.98 -2.77
C ASN A 89 -8.52 -9.33 -3.89
N LEU A 90 -7.56 -8.45 -3.56
CA LEU A 90 -6.77 -7.72 -4.56
C LEU A 90 -5.28 -7.76 -4.30
N ILE A 91 -4.83 -7.40 -3.08
CA ILE A 91 -3.40 -7.30 -2.80
C ILE A 91 -2.77 -8.70 -2.74
N VAL A 92 -3.26 -9.57 -1.85
CA VAL A 92 -2.68 -10.92 -1.63
C VAL A 92 -2.66 -11.73 -2.92
N PRO A 93 -3.80 -11.95 -3.63
CA PRO A 93 -3.79 -12.84 -4.79
C PRO A 93 -2.92 -12.34 -5.94
N ARG A 94 -2.69 -11.02 -6.05
CA ARG A 94 -1.86 -10.45 -7.11
C ARG A 94 -0.39 -10.41 -6.73
N MET A 95 -0.05 -10.18 -5.46
CA MET A 95 1.33 -10.30 -4.96
C MET A 95 1.79 -11.76 -5.04
N GLU A 96 0.98 -12.71 -4.59
CA GLU A 96 1.30 -14.14 -4.68
C GLU A 96 1.54 -14.55 -6.12
N ALA A 97 0.64 -14.20 -7.03
CA ALA A 97 0.79 -14.55 -8.45
C ALA A 97 2.10 -14.04 -9.07
N ILE A 98 2.57 -12.84 -8.72
CA ILE A 98 3.83 -12.31 -9.26
C ILE A 98 5.05 -12.97 -8.61
N LEU A 99 4.99 -13.23 -7.30
CA LEU A 99 6.07 -13.89 -6.56
C LEU A 99 6.23 -15.35 -7.01
N GLU A 100 5.14 -16.07 -7.23
CA GLU A 100 5.13 -17.43 -7.79
C GLU A 100 5.68 -17.47 -9.22
N GLY A 101 5.41 -16.42 -10.01
CA GLY A 101 6.00 -16.23 -11.34
C GLY A 101 7.46 -15.82 -11.34
N GLY A 102 8.09 -15.65 -10.15
CA GLY A 102 9.46 -15.18 -10.02
C GLY A 102 9.68 -13.72 -10.43
N LEU A 103 8.60 -12.94 -10.52
CA LEU A 103 8.65 -11.53 -10.91
C LEU A 103 8.91 -10.64 -9.70
N THR A 104 9.65 -9.56 -9.93
CA THR A 104 9.97 -8.55 -8.94
C THR A 104 9.00 -7.37 -9.00
N PHE A 105 8.73 -6.78 -7.85
CA PHE A 105 7.98 -5.54 -7.72
C PHE A 105 8.75 -4.55 -6.83
N ASP A 106 9.13 -3.43 -7.42
CA ASP A 106 9.72 -2.31 -6.69
C ASP A 106 8.90 -1.03 -6.94
N PRO A 107 8.12 -0.56 -5.96
CA PRO A 107 7.33 0.66 -6.10
C PRO A 107 8.17 1.95 -6.12
N THR A 108 9.45 1.88 -5.75
CA THR A 108 10.36 3.03 -5.70
C THR A 108 11.19 3.19 -6.98
N ASP A 109 11.33 2.10 -7.74
CA ASP A 109 12.14 2.06 -8.94
C ASP A 109 11.45 1.25 -10.04
N PRO A 110 10.67 1.92 -10.92
CA PRO A 110 9.97 1.24 -12.02
C PRO A 110 10.90 0.51 -13.00
N GLU A 111 12.18 0.86 -13.08
CA GLU A 111 13.15 0.17 -13.94
C GLU A 111 13.59 -1.18 -13.34
N LYS A 112 13.42 -1.36 -12.03
CA LYS A 112 13.67 -2.62 -11.30
C LYS A 112 12.42 -3.45 -11.04
N SER A 113 11.27 -3.05 -11.60
CA SER A 113 10.00 -3.73 -11.39
C SER A 113 9.55 -4.43 -12.67
N ASP A 114 9.41 -5.76 -12.62
CA ASP A 114 8.88 -6.55 -13.75
C ASP A 114 7.39 -6.29 -13.98
N VAL A 115 6.70 -5.81 -12.94
CA VAL A 115 5.26 -5.59 -12.97
C VAL A 115 4.89 -4.11 -13.01
N PRO A 116 3.79 -3.73 -13.67
CA PRO A 116 3.33 -2.34 -13.70
C PRO A 116 2.98 -1.84 -12.29
N ILE A 117 3.34 -0.61 -11.95
CA ILE A 117 3.08 -0.02 -10.61
C ILE A 117 1.62 -0.13 -10.15
N ASN A 118 0.68 -0.16 -11.10
CA ASN A 118 -0.74 -0.23 -10.85
C ASN A 118 -1.32 -1.65 -10.81
N PHE A 119 -0.49 -2.69 -10.84
CA PHE A 119 -0.98 -4.06 -11.01
C PHE A 119 -2.00 -4.48 -9.94
N VAL A 120 -1.95 -3.95 -8.70
CA VAL A 120 -2.96 -4.21 -7.66
C VAL A 120 -4.34 -3.61 -7.97
N TRP A 121 -4.39 -2.36 -8.45
CA TRP A 121 -5.65 -1.65 -8.72
C TRP A 121 -6.01 -1.59 -10.21
N LYS A 122 -5.25 -2.28 -11.05
CA LYS A 122 -5.57 -2.47 -12.46
C LYS A 122 -6.94 -3.16 -12.57
N PRO A 123 -7.85 -2.72 -13.46
CA PRO A 123 -9.14 -3.38 -13.65
C PRO A 123 -8.96 -4.89 -13.87
N LYS A 124 -9.84 -5.72 -13.30
CA LYS A 124 -9.69 -7.18 -13.30
C LYS A 124 -9.38 -7.76 -14.69
N LYS A 125 -10.17 -7.40 -15.71
CA LYS A 125 -9.94 -7.81 -17.10
C LYS A 125 -8.55 -7.46 -17.62
N ASN A 126 -8.03 -6.27 -17.25
CA ASN A 126 -6.72 -5.81 -17.71
C ASN A 126 -5.59 -6.52 -16.94
N TRP A 127 -5.81 -6.83 -15.66
CA TRP A 127 -4.89 -7.65 -14.88
C TRP A 127 -4.80 -9.06 -15.45
N GLU A 128 -5.94 -9.72 -15.69
CA GLU A 128 -5.99 -11.08 -16.25
C GLU A 128 -5.32 -11.14 -17.63
N ALA A 129 -5.57 -10.16 -18.50
CA ALA A 129 -4.94 -10.10 -19.81
C ALA A 129 -3.43 -9.83 -19.76
N TRP A 130 -2.94 -9.14 -18.70
CA TRP A 130 -1.52 -8.94 -18.47
C TRP A 130 -0.90 -10.22 -17.88
N ALA A 131 -1.52 -10.80 -16.86
CA ALA A 131 -1.06 -12.02 -16.19
C ALA A 131 -0.91 -13.18 -17.19
N ALA A 132 -1.91 -13.43 -18.04
CA ALA A 132 -1.87 -14.49 -19.05
C ALA A 132 -0.73 -14.39 -20.08
N LYS A 133 -0.02 -13.25 -20.12
CA LYS A 133 1.11 -13.02 -21.04
C LYS A 133 2.47 -13.02 -20.33
N ASN A 134 2.49 -12.87 -19.00
CA ASN A 134 3.71 -12.56 -18.23
C ASN A 134 3.92 -13.48 -17.01
N LEU A 135 2.90 -14.22 -16.58
CA LEU A 135 2.96 -15.26 -15.54
C LEU A 135 2.75 -16.63 -16.21
#